data_AF-A0A550H3T8-F1
#
_entry.id   AF-A0A550H3T8-F1
#
_cell.length_a   1.000
_cell.length_b   1.000
_cell.length_c   1.000
_cell.angle_alpha   90.00
_cell.angle_beta   90.00
_cell.angle_gamma   90.00
#
_symmetry.space_group_name_H-M   'P 1'
#
loop_
_entity.id
_entity.type
_entity.pdbx_description
1 polymer ?
#
loop_
_entity_poly.entity_id
_entity_poly.type
_entity_poly.pdbx_seq_one_letter_code
_entity_poly.pdbx_strand_id
1 'polypeptide(L)'
;MHRTETMMLKRTETDRKIWFSMWFLASVATFGAAFFPMFYRLIGNRNNHFRRQAELEKQIATFTRKQGKEPPASYGFREMNTKVWTAAIVLIIPVFAIIYFLSRDLLNHEKHQDKFLASVFQKRVFMPQTIPIRKYVLITIVTLGAGIVYWLYKIVNMYNAHFKAHREVEKQIVKLME
;
A
#
# COMPACT_ATOMS: atom_id res chain seq x y z
N MET A 1 25.87 52.22 -34.76
CA MET A 1 25.84 51.95 -33.30
C MET A 1 24.44 51.72 -32.76
N HIS A 2 23.42 52.48 -33.18
CA HIS A 2 22.07 52.39 -32.60
C HIS A 2 21.34 51.04 -32.74
N ARG A 3 21.60 50.28 -33.82
CA ARG A 3 21.01 48.95 -34.07
C ARG A 3 21.55 47.85 -33.14
N THR A 4 22.79 48.00 -32.69
CA THR A 4 23.47 47.02 -31.85
C THR A 4 23.03 47.15 -30.39
N GLU A 5 22.82 48.39 -29.93
CA GLU A 5 22.27 48.68 -28.60
C GLU A 5 20.83 48.20 -28.44
N THR A 6 19.98 48.44 -29.45
CA THR A 6 18.59 47.95 -29.45
C THR A 6 18.52 46.42 -29.48
N MET A 7 19.44 45.74 -30.18
CA MET A 7 19.52 44.28 -30.12
C MET A 7 20.01 43.75 -28.77
N MET A 8 20.97 44.43 -28.12
CA MET A 8 21.48 44.05 -26.80
C MET A 8 20.41 44.20 -25.71
N LEU A 9 19.68 45.31 -25.71
CA LEU A 9 18.58 45.57 -24.75
C LEU A 9 17.40 44.60 -24.93
N LYS A 10 17.08 44.23 -26.18
CA LYS A 10 16.04 43.23 -26.47
C LYS A 10 16.43 41.82 -26.01
N ARG A 11 17.73 41.50 -26.05
CA ARG A 11 18.26 40.19 -25.61
C ARG A 11 18.13 40.00 -24.09
N THR A 12 18.37 41.06 -23.33
CA THR A 12 18.26 41.04 -21.85
C THR A 12 16.83 40.87 -21.33
N GLU A 13 15.80 41.19 -22.11
CA GLU A 13 14.39 40.95 -21.73
C GLU A 13 13.90 39.52 -22.02
N THR A 14 14.61 38.78 -22.88
CA THR A 14 14.12 37.47 -23.36
C THR A 14 14.56 36.32 -22.45
N ASP A 15 15.64 36.49 -21.69
CA ASP A 15 16.18 35.48 -20.77
C ASP A 15 15.45 35.53 -19.41
N ARG A 16 14.23 34.96 -19.35
CA ARG A 16 13.53 34.76 -18.07
C ARG A 16 14.22 33.67 -17.25
N LYS A 17 14.60 33.97 -16.01
CA LYS A 17 15.13 32.98 -15.06
C LYS A 17 14.08 31.90 -14.78
N ILE A 18 14.32 30.67 -15.22
CA ILE A 18 13.48 29.51 -14.89
C ILE A 18 13.86 29.03 -13.48
N TRP A 19 12.95 29.22 -12.52
CA TRP A 19 13.13 28.71 -11.17
C TRP A 19 12.66 27.25 -11.09
N PHE A 20 13.60 26.31 -11.06
CA PHE A 20 13.33 24.87 -10.95
C PHE A 20 12.34 24.55 -9.82
N SER A 21 12.50 25.17 -8.65
CA SER A 21 11.63 24.96 -7.48
C SER A 21 10.16 25.31 -7.75
N MET A 22 9.90 26.40 -8.48
CA MET A 22 8.53 26.82 -8.83
C MET A 22 7.84 25.76 -9.70
N TRP A 23 8.52 25.29 -10.75
CA TRP A 23 7.98 24.29 -11.67
C TRP A 23 7.85 22.90 -11.01
N PHE A 24 8.82 22.52 -10.18
CA PHE A 24 8.75 21.29 -9.40
C PHE A 24 7.56 21.31 -8.44
N LEU A 25 7.38 22.39 -7.65
CA LEU A 25 6.25 22.53 -6.73
C LEU A 25 4.91 22.57 -7.48
N ALA A 26 4.83 23.23 -8.64
CA ALA A 26 3.63 23.23 -9.48
C ALA A 26 3.28 21.82 -9.99
N SER A 27 4.27 21.01 -10.36
CA SER A 27 4.06 19.62 -10.79
C SER A 27 3.55 18.73 -9.65
N VAL A 28 4.09 18.90 -8.43
CA VAL A 28 3.64 18.18 -7.24
C VAL A 28 2.23 18.61 -6.84
N ALA A 29 1.90 19.90 -6.91
CA ALA A 29 0.57 20.40 -6.59
C ALA A 29 -0.50 19.89 -7.57
N THR A 30 -0.18 19.80 -8.86
CA THR A 30 -1.13 19.37 -9.90
C THR A 30 -1.32 17.86 -9.94
N PHE A 31 -0.24 17.07 -9.97
CA PHE A 31 -0.34 15.60 -10.07
C PHE A 31 -0.38 14.90 -8.71
N GLY A 32 0.24 15.46 -7.67
CA GLY A 32 0.41 14.83 -6.37
C GLY A 32 -0.84 14.87 -5.47
N ALA A 33 -1.71 15.87 -5.62
CA ALA A 33 -2.86 16.07 -4.72
C ALA A 33 -3.80 14.86 -4.65
N ALA A 34 -4.05 14.19 -5.79
CA ALA A 34 -4.90 12.99 -5.85
C ALA A 34 -4.28 11.76 -5.16
N PHE A 35 -2.94 11.71 -5.02
CA PHE A 35 -2.26 10.60 -4.36
C PHE A 35 -2.44 10.61 -2.85
N PHE A 36 -2.61 11.79 -2.21
CA PHE A 36 -2.83 11.88 -0.77
C PHE A 36 -4.05 11.11 -0.27
N PRO A 37 -5.29 11.37 -0.76
CA PRO A 37 -6.46 10.62 -0.31
C PRO A 37 -6.37 9.13 -0.66
N MET A 38 -5.70 8.78 -1.76
CA MET A 38 -5.48 7.38 -2.15
C MET A 38 -4.58 6.65 -1.15
N PHE A 39 -3.38 7.18 -0.85
CA PHE A 39 -2.47 6.57 0.13
C PHE A 39 -3.06 6.57 1.54
N TYR A 40 -3.76 7.64 1.93
CA TYR A 40 -4.47 7.70 3.21
C TYR A 40 -5.47 6.56 3.35
N ARG A 41 -6.31 6.35 2.34
CA ARG A 41 -7.28 5.25 2.32
C ARG A 41 -6.61 3.89 2.27
N LEU A 42 -5.55 3.72 1.49
CA LEU A 42 -4.87 2.43 1.36
C LEU A 42 -4.23 1.99 2.69
N ILE A 43 -3.48 2.89 3.34
CA ILE A 43 -2.85 2.63 4.65
C ILE A 43 -3.94 2.44 5.72
N GLY A 44 -4.95 3.30 5.75
CA GLY A 44 -6.06 3.21 6.70
C GLY A 44 -6.85 1.91 6.56
N ASN A 45 -7.17 1.50 5.34
CA ASN A 45 -7.88 0.26 5.06
C ASN A 45 -7.05 -0.96 5.47
N ARG A 46 -5.74 -0.95 5.21
CA ARG A 46 -4.81 -2.00 5.67
C ARG A 46 -4.82 -2.13 7.20
N ASN A 47 -4.73 -1.01 7.92
CA ASN A 47 -4.76 -1.03 9.40
C ASN A 47 -6.10 -1.56 9.93
N ASN A 48 -7.21 -1.04 9.41
CA ASN A 48 -8.55 -1.46 9.83
C ASN A 48 -8.84 -2.92 9.50
N HIS A 49 -8.36 -3.41 8.35
CA HIS A 49 -8.46 -4.83 8.00
C HIS A 49 -7.70 -5.70 9.00
N PHE A 50 -6.44 -5.37 9.29
CA PHE A 50 -5.61 -6.20 10.16
C PHE A 50 -6.14 -6.21 11.61
N ARG A 51 -6.72 -5.09 12.07
CA ARG A 51 -7.38 -5.02 13.38
C ARG A 51 -8.59 -5.95 13.46
N ARG A 52 -9.46 -5.93 12.44
CA ARG A 52 -10.61 -6.84 12.36
C ARG A 52 -10.18 -8.30 12.29
N GLN A 53 -9.08 -8.58 11.59
CA GLN A 53 -8.50 -9.92 11.52
C GLN A 53 -8.01 -10.43 12.87
N ALA A 54 -7.27 -9.61 13.61
CA ALA A 54 -6.82 -9.99 14.95
C ALA A 54 -8.01 -10.31 15.88
N GLU A 55 -9.10 -9.54 15.77
CA GLU A 55 -10.32 -9.81 16.56
C GLU A 55 -11.01 -11.12 16.12
N LEU A 56 -11.14 -11.36 14.81
CA LEU A 56 -11.70 -12.62 14.29
C LEU A 56 -10.86 -13.83 14.73
N GLU A 57 -9.53 -13.75 14.61
CA GLU A 57 -8.62 -14.80 15.09
C GLU A 57 -8.78 -15.06 16.59
N LYS A 58 -8.98 -14.02 17.40
CA LYS A 58 -9.23 -14.15 18.84
C LYS A 58 -10.56 -14.85 19.14
N GLN A 59 -11.61 -14.56 18.37
CA GLN A 59 -12.90 -15.23 18.49
C GLN A 59 -12.80 -16.71 18.11
N ILE A 60 -12.14 -17.01 16.98
CA ILE A 60 -11.86 -18.39 16.56
C ILE A 60 -11.04 -19.12 17.63
N ALA A 61 -9.96 -18.51 18.14
CA ALA A 61 -9.13 -19.11 19.18
C ALA A 61 -9.91 -19.41 20.48
N THR A 62 -10.87 -18.56 20.82
CA THR A 62 -11.75 -18.77 21.98
C THR A 62 -12.72 -19.93 21.73
N PHE A 63 -13.28 -20.03 20.52
CA PHE A 63 -14.13 -21.15 20.13
C PHE A 63 -13.37 -22.48 20.09
N THR A 64 -12.18 -22.50 19.49
CA THR A 64 -11.29 -23.67 19.43
C THR A 64 -10.92 -24.19 20.82
N ARG A 65 -10.64 -23.28 21.76
CA ARG A 65 -10.40 -23.65 23.18
C ARG A 65 -11.61 -24.25 23.86
N LYS A 66 -12.82 -23.75 23.59
CA LYS A 66 -14.07 -24.36 24.09
C LYS A 66 -14.27 -25.79 23.56
N GLN A 67 -13.70 -26.11 22.38
CA GLN A 67 -13.68 -27.47 21.83
C GLN A 67 -12.52 -28.33 22.37
N GLY A 68 -11.74 -27.86 23.34
CA GLY A 68 -10.61 -28.61 23.92
C GLY A 68 -9.36 -28.68 23.04
N LYS A 69 -9.24 -27.79 22.03
CA LYS A 69 -8.07 -27.70 21.16
C LYS A 69 -7.22 -26.46 21.49
N GLU A 70 -5.91 -26.59 21.36
CA GLU A 70 -4.99 -25.45 21.47
C GLU A 70 -5.12 -24.56 20.22
N PRO A 71 -5.33 -23.24 20.38
CA PRO A 71 -5.47 -22.35 19.26
C PRO A 71 -4.12 -22.02 18.63
N PRO A 72 -4.06 -21.83 17.30
CA PRO A 72 -2.86 -21.31 16.64
C PRO A 72 -2.49 -19.91 17.17
N ALA A 73 -1.19 -19.59 17.08
CA ALA A 73 -0.69 -18.27 17.44
C ALA A 73 -1.36 -17.18 16.59
N SER A 74 -1.79 -16.09 17.23
CA SER A 74 -2.39 -14.95 16.53
C SER A 74 -1.34 -14.07 15.85
N TYR A 75 -1.72 -13.44 14.74
CA TYR A 75 -0.84 -12.54 14.00
C TYR A 75 -0.64 -11.20 14.72
N GLY A 76 0.58 -10.95 15.19
CA GLY A 76 1.00 -9.60 15.56
C GLY A 76 1.22 -8.74 14.32
N PHE A 77 0.60 -7.57 14.25
CA PHE A 77 0.90 -6.58 13.22
C PHE A 77 1.24 -5.21 13.80
N ARG A 78 2.14 -4.50 13.13
CA ARG A 78 2.43 -3.10 13.43
C ARG A 78 1.49 -2.19 12.66
N GLU A 79 0.81 -1.30 13.36
CA GLU A 79 0.03 -0.24 12.73
C GLU A 79 0.95 0.84 12.15
N MET A 80 0.66 1.24 10.91
CA MET A 80 1.28 2.40 10.30
C MET A 80 0.54 3.67 10.74
N ASN A 81 1.23 4.70 11.21
CA ASN A 81 0.59 6.00 11.45
C ASN A 81 0.11 6.59 10.11
N THR A 82 -1.18 6.47 9.83
CA THR A 82 -1.78 6.84 8.54
C THR A 82 -1.48 8.28 8.16
N LYS A 83 -1.56 9.23 9.11
CA LYS A 83 -1.33 10.65 8.83
C LYS A 83 0.13 10.92 8.47
N VAL A 84 1.06 10.39 9.27
CA VAL A 84 2.51 10.57 9.05
C VAL A 84 2.95 9.96 7.73
N TRP A 85 2.57 8.70 7.46
CA TRP A 85 2.94 8.03 6.23
C TRP A 85 2.30 8.66 4.99
N THR A 86 1.07 9.17 5.10
CA THR A 86 0.43 9.91 4.01
C THR A 86 1.13 11.24 3.76
N ALA A 87 1.48 12.00 4.80
CA ALA A 87 2.20 13.26 4.64
C ALA A 87 3.59 13.04 4.01
N ALA A 88 4.24 11.92 4.32
CA ALA A 88 5.56 11.58 3.81
C ALA A 88 5.61 11.32 2.29
N ILE A 89 4.48 11.14 1.59
CA ILE A 89 4.48 10.85 0.14
C ILE A 89 4.99 12.01 -0.72
N VAL A 90 5.09 13.23 -0.17
CA VAL A 90 5.76 14.36 -0.84
C VAL A 90 7.20 14.01 -1.17
N LEU A 91 7.82 13.14 -0.37
CA LEU A 91 9.17 12.67 -0.55
C LEU A 91 9.15 11.36 -1.36
N ILE A 92 10.00 11.28 -2.38
CA ILE A 92 10.08 10.12 -3.29
C ILE A 92 10.43 8.83 -2.52
N ILE A 93 11.39 8.88 -1.58
CA ILE A 93 11.88 7.72 -0.84
C ILE A 93 10.76 7.05 0.00
N PRO A 94 9.99 7.78 0.84
CA PRO A 94 8.83 7.23 1.53
C PRO A 94 7.79 6.57 0.63
N VAL A 95 7.54 7.06 -0.59
CA VAL A 95 6.56 6.40 -1.49
C VAL A 95 6.99 4.96 -1.80
N PHE A 96 8.26 4.74 -2.12
CA PHE A 96 8.81 3.40 -2.34
C PHE A 96 8.68 2.54 -1.08
N ALA A 97 9.02 3.10 0.09
CA ALA A 97 8.91 2.39 1.35
C ALA A 97 7.46 1.97 1.66
N ILE A 98 6.49 2.87 1.46
CA ILE A 98 5.07 2.59 1.70
C ILE A 98 4.59 1.46 0.78
N ILE A 99 4.87 1.54 -0.52
CA ILE A 99 4.43 0.51 -1.48
C ILE A 99 5.10 -0.83 -1.16
N TYR A 100 6.38 -0.83 -0.80
CA TYR A 100 7.08 -2.03 -0.35
C TYR A 100 6.46 -2.64 0.92
N PHE A 101 6.21 -1.82 1.95
CA PHE A 101 5.60 -2.29 3.20
C PHE A 101 4.19 -2.82 3.00
N LEU A 102 3.34 -2.12 2.25
CA LEU A 102 2.01 -2.59 1.89
C LEU A 102 2.07 -3.94 1.14
N SER A 103 3.02 -4.09 0.22
CA SER A 103 3.20 -5.36 -0.51
C SER A 103 3.60 -6.50 0.41
N ARG A 104 4.59 -6.25 1.25
CA ARG A 104 5.14 -7.25 2.17
C ARG A 104 4.11 -7.63 3.24
N ASP A 105 3.40 -6.64 3.78
CA ASP A 105 2.39 -6.83 4.80
C ASP A 105 1.24 -7.69 4.28
N LEU A 106 0.74 -7.41 3.08
CA LEU A 106 -0.33 -8.22 2.47
C LEU A 106 0.12 -9.67 2.31
N LEU A 107 1.31 -9.91 1.74
CA LEU A 107 1.83 -11.28 1.57
C LEU A 107 2.01 -12.02 2.88
N ASN A 108 2.56 -11.37 3.90
CA ASN A 108 2.78 -11.99 5.19
C ASN A 108 1.44 -12.30 5.88
N HIS A 109 0.49 -11.37 5.80
CA HIS A 109 -0.85 -11.54 6.34
C HIS A 109 -1.60 -12.68 5.66
N GLU A 110 -1.63 -12.75 4.33
CA GLU A 110 -2.31 -13.83 3.60
C GLU A 110 -1.71 -15.21 3.91
N LYS A 111 -0.37 -15.31 4.00
CA LYS A 111 0.30 -16.56 4.39
C LYS A 111 -0.02 -16.96 5.83
N HIS A 112 -0.06 -15.99 6.74
CA HIS A 112 -0.47 -16.26 8.12
C HIS A 112 -1.91 -16.74 8.16
N GLN A 113 -2.83 -16.03 7.49
CA GLN A 113 -4.25 -16.35 7.47
C GLN A 113 -4.49 -17.77 6.90
N ASP A 114 -3.81 -18.15 5.82
CA ASP A 114 -3.88 -19.50 5.26
C ASP A 114 -3.45 -20.56 6.28
N LYS A 115 -2.31 -20.37 6.94
CA LYS A 115 -1.81 -21.29 7.98
C LYS A 115 -2.75 -21.37 9.19
N PHE A 116 -3.21 -20.21 9.67
CA PHE A 116 -4.13 -20.11 10.79
C PHE A 116 -5.43 -20.87 10.48
N LEU A 117 -6.07 -20.58 9.36
CA LEU A 117 -7.33 -21.21 8.99
C LEU A 117 -7.17 -22.70 8.68
N ALA A 118 -6.08 -23.13 8.05
CA ALA A 118 -5.81 -24.55 7.80
C ALA A 118 -5.58 -25.34 9.09
N SER A 119 -5.12 -24.70 10.17
CA SER A 119 -4.97 -25.36 11.47
C SER A 119 -6.31 -25.52 12.22
N VAL A 120 -7.30 -24.69 11.92
CA VAL A 120 -8.61 -24.70 12.58
C VAL A 120 -9.64 -25.51 11.79
N PHE A 121 -9.64 -25.36 10.46
CA PHE A 121 -10.62 -25.95 9.56
C PHE A 121 -9.97 -27.01 8.67
N GLN A 122 -10.63 -28.16 8.52
CA GLN A 122 -10.12 -29.29 7.73
C GLN A 122 -10.03 -28.99 6.23
N LYS A 123 -10.84 -28.07 5.72
CA LYS A 123 -10.83 -27.66 4.31
C LYS A 123 -10.12 -26.32 4.18
N ARG A 124 -9.20 -26.24 3.21
CA ARG A 124 -8.56 -24.97 2.85
C ARG A 124 -9.61 -24.02 2.28
N VAL A 125 -9.90 -22.95 3.01
CA VAL A 125 -10.91 -21.93 2.65
C VAL A 125 -10.29 -20.68 2.02
N PHE A 126 -8.95 -20.57 2.01
CA PHE A 126 -8.24 -19.38 1.55
C PHE A 126 -7.00 -19.78 0.74
N MET A 127 -6.69 -19.02 -0.32
CA MET A 127 -5.47 -19.22 -1.12
C MET A 127 -4.71 -17.90 -1.20
N PRO A 128 -3.49 -17.83 -0.63
CA PRO A 128 -2.67 -16.63 -0.69
C PRO A 128 -2.35 -16.23 -2.11
N GLN A 129 -2.42 -14.93 -2.38
CA GLN A 129 -1.93 -14.36 -3.61
C GLN A 129 -0.39 -14.30 -3.58
N THR A 130 0.21 -14.26 -4.76
CA THR A 130 1.67 -14.13 -4.89
C THR A 130 2.02 -12.81 -5.57
N ILE A 131 3.01 -12.11 -5.01
CA ILE A 131 3.55 -10.86 -5.54
C ILE A 131 5.04 -11.06 -5.70
N PRO A 132 5.59 -10.99 -6.92
CA PRO A 132 7.03 -11.00 -7.11
C PRO A 132 7.63 -9.62 -6.73
N ILE A 133 7.60 -9.27 -5.44
CA ILE A 133 8.05 -7.96 -4.91
C ILE A 133 9.44 -7.61 -5.42
N ARG A 134 10.37 -8.57 -5.43
CA ARG A 134 11.74 -8.38 -5.93
C ARG A 134 11.77 -7.93 -7.39
N LYS A 135 10.88 -8.47 -8.24
CA LYS A 135 10.78 -8.05 -9.65
C LYS A 135 10.26 -6.62 -9.75
N TYR A 136 9.26 -6.26 -8.96
CA TYR A 136 8.74 -4.89 -8.96
C TYR A 136 9.76 -3.87 -8.46
N VAL A 137 10.51 -4.18 -7.40
CA VAL A 137 11.64 -3.35 -6.94
C VAL A 137 12.67 -3.20 -8.06
N LEU A 138 13.09 -4.29 -8.70
CA LEU A 138 14.08 -4.26 -9.78
C LEU A 138 13.60 -3.42 -10.97
N ILE A 139 12.38 -3.66 -11.47
CA ILE A 139 11.79 -2.89 -12.58
C ILE A 139 11.75 -1.40 -12.22
N THR A 140 11.36 -1.09 -10.99
CA THR A 140 11.26 0.29 -10.52
C THR A 140 12.64 0.96 -10.48
N ILE A 141 13.70 0.27 -10.05
CA ILE A 141 15.07 0.77 -10.10
C ILE A 141 15.54 0.98 -11.55
N VAL A 142 15.39 -0.04 -12.39
CA VAL A 142 15.84 -0.03 -13.81
C VAL A 142 15.13 1.07 -14.61
N THR A 143 13.88 1.35 -14.27
CA THR A 143 13.07 2.40 -14.93
C THR A 143 13.13 3.75 -14.23
N LEU A 144 14.08 3.95 -13.30
CA LEU A 144 14.26 5.20 -12.54
C LEU A 144 12.96 5.72 -11.88
N GLY A 145 12.15 4.79 -11.38
CA GLY A 145 10.91 5.08 -10.67
C GLY A 145 9.63 4.85 -11.47
N ALA A 146 9.66 4.75 -12.80
CA ALA A 146 8.43 4.61 -13.59
C ALA A 146 7.64 3.31 -13.26
N GLY A 147 8.36 2.22 -12.95
CA GLY A 147 7.79 0.94 -12.52
C GLY A 147 6.90 1.02 -11.28
N ILE A 148 7.02 2.09 -10.49
CA ILE A 148 6.23 2.30 -9.27
C ILE A 148 4.73 2.42 -9.56
N VAL A 149 4.37 2.98 -10.72
CA VAL A 149 2.96 3.21 -11.10
C VAL A 149 2.26 1.88 -11.30
N TYR A 150 2.89 0.96 -12.03
CA TYR A 150 2.35 -0.39 -12.23
C TYR A 150 2.33 -1.19 -10.92
N TRP A 151 3.37 -1.06 -10.09
CA TRP A 151 3.40 -1.72 -8.80
C TRP A 151 2.28 -1.24 -7.88
N LEU A 152 2.04 0.07 -7.81
CA LEU A 152 0.94 0.67 -7.08
C LEU A 152 -0.42 0.15 -7.58
N TYR A 153 -0.65 0.17 -8.90
CA TYR A 153 -1.85 -0.41 -9.51
C TYR A 153 -2.04 -1.86 -9.05
N LYS A 154 -0.98 -2.68 -9.11
CA LYS A 154 -1.07 -4.08 -8.71
C LYS A 154 -1.44 -4.23 -7.24
N ILE A 155 -0.79 -3.47 -6.35
CA ILE A 155 -1.05 -3.49 -4.91
C ILE A 155 -2.51 -3.17 -4.58
N VAL A 156 -3.04 -2.10 -5.16
CA VAL A 156 -4.43 -1.67 -4.92
C VAL A 156 -5.40 -2.77 -5.34
N ASN A 157 -5.22 -3.36 -6.52
CA ASN A 157 -6.08 -4.44 -7.00
C ASN A 157 -6.00 -5.69 -6.13
N MET A 158 -4.82 -6.03 -5.62
CA MET A 158 -4.64 -7.21 -4.77
C MET A 158 -5.26 -7.05 -3.39
N TYR A 159 -5.18 -5.86 -2.79
CA TYR A 159 -5.92 -5.55 -1.56
C TYR A 159 -7.43 -5.64 -1.79
N ASN A 160 -7.93 -5.12 -2.90
CA ASN A 160 -9.36 -5.20 -3.22
C ASN A 160 -9.82 -6.65 -3.40
N ALA A 161 -9.04 -7.46 -4.13
CA ALA A 161 -9.30 -8.88 -4.30
C ALA A 161 -9.27 -9.63 -2.97
N HIS A 162 -8.27 -9.35 -2.12
CA HIS A 162 -8.14 -9.91 -0.78
C HIS A 162 -9.35 -9.58 0.07
N PHE A 163 -9.74 -8.31 0.17
CA PHE A 163 -10.89 -7.89 0.97
C PHE A 163 -12.19 -8.54 0.49
N LYS A 164 -12.36 -8.71 -0.82
CA LYS A 164 -13.53 -9.40 -1.38
C LYS A 164 -13.54 -10.88 -0.99
N ALA A 165 -12.43 -11.59 -1.20
CA ALA A 165 -12.30 -12.99 -0.82
C ALA A 165 -12.48 -13.19 0.69
N HIS A 166 -11.88 -12.32 1.49
CA HIS A 166 -11.92 -12.37 2.94
C HIS A 166 -13.36 -12.25 3.48
N ARG A 167 -14.18 -11.34 2.94
CA ARG A 167 -15.59 -11.20 3.37
C ARG A 167 -16.39 -12.49 3.20
N GLU A 168 -16.15 -13.25 2.14
CA GLU A 168 -16.84 -14.52 1.93
C GLU A 168 -16.35 -15.62 2.88
N VAL A 169 -15.05 -15.63 3.20
CA VAL A 169 -14.48 -16.54 4.20
C VAL A 169 -15.03 -16.22 5.60
N GLU A 170 -15.09 -14.94 5.97
CA GLU A 170 -15.60 -14.49 7.27
C GLU A 170 -17.06 -14.94 7.49
N LYS A 171 -17.93 -14.79 6.49
CA LYS A 171 -19.32 -15.29 6.54
C LYS A 171 -19.39 -16.79 6.78
N GLN A 172 -18.52 -17.57 6.12
CA GLN A 172 -18.48 -19.03 6.31
C GLN A 172 -18.00 -19.39 7.71
N ILE A 173 -17.00 -18.70 8.24
CA ILE A 173 -16.47 -18.93 9.58
C ILE A 173 -17.53 -18.63 10.64
N VAL A 174 -18.20 -17.48 10.54
CA VAL A 174 -19.26 -17.11 11.50
C VAL A 174 -20.37 -18.17 11.51
N LYS A 175 -20.82 -18.62 10.33
CA LYS A 175 -21.83 -19.69 10.22
C LYS A 175 -21.36 -21.03 10.80
N LEU A 176 -20.06 -21.31 10.83
CA LEU A 176 -19.51 -22.53 11.43
C LEU A 176 -19.34 -22.44 12.95
N MET A 177 -19.39 -21.22 13.51
CA MET A 177 -19.20 -20.94 14.94
C MET A 177 -20.51 -20.68 15.69
N GLU A 178 -21.59 -20.37 14.96
CA GLU A 178 -22.98 -20.41 15.45
C GLU A 178 -23.46 -21.85 15.68
#